data_AF-A0A956RF25-F1
#
_entry.id   AF-A0A956RF25-F1
#
_cell.length_a   1.000
_cell.length_b   1.000
_cell.length_c   1.000
_cell.angle_alpha   90.00
_cell.angle_beta   90.00
_cell.angle_gamma   90.00
#
_symmetry.space_group_name_H-M   'P 1'
#
loop_
_entity.id
_entity.type
_entity.pdbx_description
1 polymer ?
#
loop_
_entity_poly.entity_id
_entity_poly.type
_entity_poly.pdbx_seq_one_letter_code
_entity_poly.pdbx_strand_id
1 'polypeptide(L)'
;MTAPPAPPSTAAAAGPLAALPRWLSQALGFIALGLLIFGVLLGMGAAVEAPTVALALAGVALVFAVWRMFAIVHALAVPHGPGVDLERVGGVRRAGLEDEFQRLLRSIKELEFDHEMGKISDRDFEEMETNYRARAIEVMRGLEQTEALHPELQRLLALREEERSGGFVVPGLQSEATAMGDSDETVDDGPVRRVCAACDGRNDADAKFCKHCGKELAA
;
A
#
# COMPACT_ATOMS: atom_id res chain seq x y z
N MET A 1 -2.34 -30.55 -25.55
CA MET A 1 -1.78 -29.54 -24.63
C MET A 1 -2.55 -29.66 -23.33
N THR A 2 -1.94 -30.34 -22.37
CA THR A 2 -2.55 -30.75 -21.09
C THR A 2 -2.43 -29.62 -20.08
N ALA A 3 -3.54 -29.30 -19.39
CA ALA A 3 -3.57 -28.32 -18.31
C ALA A 3 -2.65 -28.75 -17.14
N PRO A 4 -1.97 -27.80 -16.45
CA PRO A 4 -1.18 -28.12 -15.26
C PRO A 4 -2.09 -28.45 -14.06
N PRO A 5 -1.69 -29.38 -13.17
CA PRO A 5 -2.44 -29.70 -11.97
C PRO A 5 -2.35 -28.56 -10.94
N ALA A 6 -3.48 -28.28 -10.28
CA ALA A 6 -3.58 -27.31 -9.19
C ALA A 6 -2.68 -27.70 -7.99
N PRO A 7 -2.11 -26.72 -7.25
CA PRO A 7 -1.29 -27.01 -6.08
C PRO A 7 -2.16 -27.56 -4.92
N PRO A 8 -1.64 -28.49 -4.10
CA PRO A 8 -2.36 -28.98 -2.94
C PRO A 8 -2.52 -27.88 -1.88
N SER A 9 -3.76 -27.66 -1.44
CA SER A 9 -4.07 -26.82 -0.28
C SER A 9 -3.64 -27.54 1.01
N THR A 10 -2.38 -27.34 1.41
CA THR A 10 -1.95 -27.69 2.77
C THR A 10 -2.46 -26.64 3.75
N ALA A 11 -3.77 -26.55 3.91
CA ALA A 11 -4.40 -26.00 5.11
C ALA A 11 -4.30 -27.05 6.22
N ALA A 12 -3.07 -27.41 6.58
CA ALA A 12 -2.79 -28.21 7.75
C ALA A 12 -3.01 -27.30 8.97
N ALA A 13 -4.06 -27.60 9.72
CA ALA A 13 -4.46 -27.02 10.98
C ALA A 13 -3.26 -26.55 11.83
N ALA A 14 -2.97 -25.26 11.80
CA ALA A 14 -2.15 -24.61 12.81
C ALA A 14 -2.97 -24.61 14.10
N GLY A 15 -2.67 -25.53 15.01
CA GLY A 15 -3.33 -25.60 16.31
C GLY A 15 -3.25 -24.26 17.07
N PRO A 16 -4.15 -24.02 18.04
CA PRO A 16 -4.28 -22.74 18.78
C PRO A 16 -3.01 -22.34 19.58
N LEU A 17 -1.98 -23.19 19.61
CA LEU A 17 -0.68 -22.88 20.22
C LEU A 17 0.28 -22.13 19.29
N ALA A 18 -0.01 -22.05 17.99
CA ALA A 18 0.84 -21.32 17.02
C ALA A 18 0.68 -19.79 17.08
N ALA A 19 -0.30 -19.28 17.84
CA ALA A 19 -0.59 -17.86 17.99
C ALA A 19 -0.03 -17.24 19.29
N LEU A 20 0.72 -18.00 20.08
CA LEU A 20 1.41 -17.45 21.24
C LEU A 20 2.66 -16.71 20.75
N PRO A 21 2.89 -15.46 21.18
CA PRO A 21 4.05 -14.72 20.73
C PRO A 21 5.30 -15.50 21.18
N ARG A 22 6.28 -15.65 20.28
CA ARG A 22 7.42 -16.59 20.46
C ARG A 22 8.14 -16.43 21.81
N TRP A 23 8.14 -15.21 22.37
CA TRP A 23 8.67 -14.92 23.70
C TRP A 23 7.93 -15.65 24.85
N LEU A 24 6.61 -15.87 24.74
CA LEU A 24 5.81 -16.58 25.75
C LEU A 24 6.14 -18.07 25.77
N SER A 25 6.28 -18.68 24.59
CA SER A 25 6.64 -20.11 24.47
C SER A 25 8.06 -20.39 24.99
N GLN A 26 8.97 -19.44 24.79
CA GLN A 26 10.35 -19.52 25.29
C GLN A 26 10.41 -19.30 26.81
N ALA A 27 9.66 -18.31 27.33
CA ALA A 27 9.55 -18.10 28.78
C ALA A 27 8.96 -19.33 29.49
N LEU A 28 7.91 -19.95 28.92
CA LEU A 28 7.35 -21.19 29.47
C LEU A 28 8.37 -22.34 29.46
N GLY A 29 9.18 -22.45 28.41
CA GLY A 29 10.23 -23.47 28.30
C GLY A 29 11.31 -23.35 29.38
N PHE A 30 11.74 -22.13 29.72
CA PHE A 30 12.73 -21.90 30.77
C PHE A 30 12.14 -22.07 32.19
N ILE A 31 10.87 -21.71 32.40
CA ILE A 31 10.16 -22.01 33.65
C ILE A 31 10.07 -23.53 33.84
N ALA A 32 9.73 -24.28 32.79
CA ALA A 32 9.68 -25.73 32.82
C ALA A 32 11.07 -26.36 33.08
N LEU A 33 12.13 -25.82 32.48
CA LEU A 33 13.50 -26.29 32.71
C LEU A 33 13.97 -25.99 34.15
N GLY A 34 13.65 -24.82 34.69
CA GLY A 34 13.94 -24.45 36.07
C GLY A 34 13.21 -25.35 37.07
N LEU A 35 11.93 -25.64 36.82
CA LEU A 35 11.14 -26.57 37.63
C LEU A 35 11.66 -28.02 37.53
N LEU A 36 12.15 -28.44 36.36
CA LEU A 36 12.75 -29.75 36.16
C LEU A 36 14.07 -29.89 36.93
N ILE A 37 14.95 -28.89 36.87
CA ILE A 37 16.20 -28.88 37.66
C ILE A 37 15.90 -28.89 39.16
N PHE A 38 14.91 -28.11 39.61
CA PHE A 38 14.45 -28.09 41.00
C PHE A 38 13.87 -29.44 41.44
N GLY A 39 13.07 -30.09 40.60
CA GLY A 39 12.52 -31.42 40.85
C GLY A 39 13.60 -32.50 40.92
N VAL A 40 14.63 -32.44 40.06
CA VAL A 40 15.78 -33.37 40.10
C VAL A 40 16.61 -33.18 41.37
N LEU A 41 16.83 -31.93 41.81
CA LEU A 41 17.50 -31.61 43.07
C LEU A 41 16.76 -32.17 44.29
N LEU A 42 15.43 -32.10 44.31
CA LEU A 42 14.59 -32.72 45.34
C LEU A 42 14.60 -34.26 45.28
N GLY A 43 14.64 -34.84 44.08
CA GLY A 43 14.64 -36.29 43.86
C GLY A 43 15.95 -36.99 44.21
N MET A 44 17.08 -36.27 44.19
CA MET A 44 18.42 -36.82 44.51
C MET A 44 18.73 -36.86 46.02
N GLY A 45 17.77 -36.51 46.90
CA GLY A 45 17.95 -36.58 48.35
C GLY A 45 19.02 -35.63 48.89
N ALA A 46 19.38 -34.59 48.13
CA ALA A 46 20.26 -33.54 48.61
C ALA A 46 19.57 -32.83 49.78
N ALA A 47 20.26 -32.71 50.92
CA ALA A 47 19.79 -31.86 52.00
C ALA A 47 19.60 -30.46 51.41
N VAL A 48 18.35 -29.99 51.39
CA VAL A 48 17.98 -28.67 50.85
C VAL A 48 18.40 -27.62 51.88
N GLU A 49 19.70 -27.47 52.00
CA GLU A 49 20.35 -26.44 52.78
C GLU A 49 20.05 -25.10 52.09
N ALA A 50 19.73 -24.08 52.89
CA ALA A 50 19.54 -22.70 52.43
C ALA A 50 20.61 -22.21 51.41
N PRO A 51 21.92 -22.51 51.57
CA PRO A 51 22.93 -22.15 50.57
C PRO A 51 22.72 -22.79 49.20
N THR A 52 22.26 -24.04 49.13
CA THR A 52 22.05 -24.75 47.85
C THR A 52 20.92 -24.11 47.05
N VAL A 53 19.84 -23.71 47.73
CA VAL A 53 18.71 -23.01 47.11
C VAL A 53 19.12 -21.62 46.64
N ALA A 54 19.89 -20.89 47.46
CA ALA A 54 20.40 -19.58 47.08
C ALA A 54 21.30 -19.64 45.83
N LEU A 55 22.18 -20.64 45.76
CA LEU A 55 23.07 -20.84 44.62
C LEU A 55 22.31 -21.23 43.36
N ALA A 56 21.30 -22.09 43.47
CA ALA A 56 20.44 -22.46 42.36
C ALA A 56 19.68 -21.24 41.79
N LEU A 57 19.08 -20.41 42.66
CA LEU A 57 18.38 -19.19 42.25
C LEU A 57 19.33 -18.18 41.57
N ALA A 58 20.53 -17.99 42.11
CA ALA A 58 21.54 -17.13 41.52
C ALA A 58 21.97 -17.63 40.12
N GLY A 59 22.11 -18.95 39.94
CA GLY A 59 22.40 -19.56 38.64
C GLY A 59 21.30 -19.30 37.61
N VAL A 60 20.04 -19.47 37.99
CA VAL A 60 18.90 -19.17 37.10
C VAL A 60 18.86 -17.68 36.73
N ALA A 61 19.07 -16.77 37.69
CA ALA A 61 19.10 -15.34 37.44
C ALA A 61 20.23 -14.94 36.48
N LEU A 62 21.42 -15.54 36.62
CA LEU A 62 22.55 -15.30 35.72
C LEU A 62 22.25 -15.76 34.28
N VAL A 63 21.73 -16.98 34.12
CA VAL A 63 21.34 -17.50 32.80
C VAL A 63 20.27 -16.62 32.16
N PHE A 64 19.30 -16.15 32.95
CA PHE A 64 18.28 -15.21 32.48
C PHE A 64 18.89 -13.89 32.00
N ALA A 65 19.83 -13.31 32.76
CA ALA A 65 20.50 -12.06 32.40
C ALA A 65 21.31 -12.19 31.09
N VAL A 66 22.10 -13.27 30.97
CA VAL A 66 22.87 -13.56 29.75
C VAL A 66 21.95 -13.78 28.55
N TRP A 67 20.85 -14.51 28.73
CA TRP A 67 19.85 -14.72 27.68
C TRP A 67 19.17 -13.41 27.27
N ARG A 68 18.81 -12.52 28.21
CA ARG A 68 18.25 -11.20 27.90
C ARG A 68 19.23 -10.35 27.10
N MET A 69 20.51 -10.38 27.46
CA MET A 69 21.55 -9.69 26.70
C MET A 69 21.66 -10.26 25.29
N PHE A 70 21.70 -11.59 25.15
CA PHE A 70 21.74 -12.25 23.85
C PHE A 70 20.49 -11.98 23.01
N ALA A 71 19.30 -11.94 23.62
CA ALA A 71 18.05 -11.62 22.94
C ALA A 71 18.06 -10.18 22.40
N ILE A 72 18.61 -9.22 23.14
CA ILE A 72 18.79 -7.84 22.67
C ILE A 72 19.76 -7.81 21.49
N VAL A 73 20.91 -8.46 21.60
CA VAL A 73 21.91 -8.53 20.53
C VAL A 73 21.35 -9.22 19.29
N HIS A 74 20.60 -10.31 19.46
CA HIS A 74 19.99 -11.06 18.37
C HIS A 74 18.80 -10.31 17.75
N ALA A 75 18.05 -9.53 18.52
CA ALA A 75 17.03 -8.62 18.00
C ALA A 75 17.65 -7.47 17.18
N LEU A 76 18.88 -7.04 17.52
CA LEU A 76 19.62 -6.06 16.74
C LEU A 76 20.31 -6.71 15.52
N ALA A 77 20.72 -7.97 15.61
CA ALA A 77 21.47 -8.68 14.57
C ALA A 77 20.58 -9.36 13.53
N VAL A 78 19.39 -9.82 13.92
CA VAL A 78 18.39 -10.33 12.99
C VAL A 78 17.48 -9.18 12.60
N PRO A 79 17.53 -8.68 11.35
CA PRO A 79 16.55 -7.72 10.89
C PRO A 79 15.16 -8.29 11.14
N HIS A 80 14.40 -7.61 12.00
CA HIS A 80 13.00 -7.92 12.25
C HIS A 80 12.26 -7.91 10.89
N GLY A 81 11.29 -8.82 10.76
CA GLY A 81 10.60 -9.05 9.50
C GLY A 81 10.15 -7.73 8.82
N PRO A 82 10.21 -7.66 7.49
CA PRO A 82 10.19 -6.43 6.69
C PRO A 82 8.88 -5.60 6.75
N GLY A 83 7.97 -5.89 7.66
CA GLY A 83 6.69 -5.18 7.80
C GLY A 83 6.76 -3.97 8.73
N VAL A 84 7.19 -4.15 9.98
CA VAL A 84 6.93 -3.14 11.04
C VAL A 84 7.98 -2.03 11.09
N ASP A 85 9.26 -2.36 10.87
CA ASP A 85 10.34 -1.35 10.85
C ASP A 85 10.38 -0.57 9.52
N LEU A 86 10.06 -1.23 8.40
CA LEU A 86 9.95 -0.57 7.10
C LEU A 86 8.78 0.41 7.06
N GLU A 87 7.65 0.08 7.68
CA GLU A 87 6.48 0.95 7.73
C GLU A 87 6.73 2.20 8.60
N ARG A 88 7.45 2.07 9.72
CA ARG A 88 7.84 3.23 10.54
C ARG A 88 8.86 4.12 9.83
N VAL A 89 9.86 3.54 9.17
CA VAL A 89 10.86 4.29 8.38
C VAL A 89 10.23 4.94 7.14
N GLY A 90 9.30 4.23 6.48
CA GLY A 90 8.49 4.74 5.38
C GLY A 90 7.60 5.90 5.82
N GLY A 91 6.97 5.79 7.00
CA GLY A 91 6.15 6.86 7.58
C GLY A 91 6.94 8.14 7.87
N VAL A 92 8.15 8.04 8.44
CA VAL A 92 9.00 9.22 8.67
C VAL A 92 9.45 9.85 7.35
N ARG A 93 9.81 9.03 6.35
CA ARG A 93 10.20 9.53 5.02
C ARG A 93 9.03 10.22 4.32
N ARG A 94 7.83 9.65 4.40
CA ARG A 94 6.59 10.20 3.85
C ARG A 94 6.24 11.54 4.48
N ALA A 95 6.25 11.63 5.82
CA ALA A 95 5.96 12.87 6.52
C ALA A 95 6.91 14.00 6.10
N GLY A 96 8.20 13.70 5.90
CA GLY A 96 9.16 14.68 5.38
C GLY A 96 8.84 15.17 3.96
N LEU A 97 8.39 14.28 3.07
CA LEU A 97 7.98 14.62 1.71
C LEU A 97 6.67 15.43 1.69
N GLU A 98 5.70 15.09 2.54
CA GLU A 98 4.44 15.84 2.67
C GLU A 98 4.71 17.27 3.15
N ASP A 99 5.61 17.43 4.12
CA ASP A 99 6.06 18.72 4.61
C ASP A 99 6.78 19.55 3.52
N GLU A 100 7.63 18.93 2.71
CA GLU A 100 8.30 19.60 1.57
C GLU A 100 7.27 20.04 0.52
N PHE A 101 6.31 19.18 0.20
CA PHE A 101 5.23 19.49 -0.73
C PHE A 101 4.40 20.69 -0.26
N GLN A 102 4.01 20.74 1.03
CA GLN A 102 3.28 21.87 1.58
C GLN A 102 4.08 23.18 1.54
N ARG A 103 5.41 23.12 1.73
CA ARG A 103 6.28 24.28 1.59
C ARG A 103 6.34 24.78 0.15
N LEU A 104 6.45 23.88 -0.82
CA LEU A 104 6.47 24.22 -2.24
C LEU A 104 5.16 24.86 -2.71
N LEU A 105 4.01 24.32 -2.27
CA LEU A 105 2.71 24.94 -2.61
C LEU A 105 2.59 26.34 -2.02
N ARG A 106 3.08 26.55 -0.80
CA ARG A 106 3.11 27.89 -0.19
C ARG A 106 4.03 28.83 -0.96
N SER A 107 5.22 28.39 -1.39
CA SER A 107 6.14 29.23 -2.14
C SER A 107 5.62 29.59 -3.52
N ILE A 108 4.93 28.66 -4.21
CA ILE A 108 4.27 28.96 -5.50
C ILE A 108 3.20 30.04 -5.30
N LYS A 109 2.38 29.92 -4.26
CA LYS A 109 1.32 30.89 -3.99
C LYS A 109 1.84 32.27 -3.58
N GLU A 110 2.94 32.31 -2.85
CA GLU A 110 3.64 33.56 -2.52
C GLU A 110 4.26 34.20 -3.77
N LEU A 111 4.84 33.38 -4.67
CA LEU A 111 5.37 33.83 -5.96
C LEU A 111 4.27 34.42 -6.86
N GLU A 112 3.11 33.76 -6.95
CA GLU A 112 1.92 34.27 -7.67
C GLU A 112 1.45 35.61 -7.09
N PHE A 113 1.41 35.73 -5.76
CA PHE A 113 1.04 36.98 -5.11
C PHE A 113 2.05 38.10 -5.39
N ASP A 114 3.35 37.81 -5.34
CA ASP A 114 4.38 38.81 -5.64
C ASP A 114 4.35 39.27 -7.10
N HIS A 115 3.95 38.39 -8.03
CA HIS A 115 3.69 38.73 -9.43
C HIS A 115 2.47 39.65 -9.59
N GLU A 116 1.34 39.30 -8.98
CA GLU A 116 0.13 40.13 -9.00
C GLU A 116 0.36 41.52 -8.37
N MET A 117 1.25 41.61 -7.38
CA MET A 117 1.66 42.86 -6.74
C MET A 117 2.70 43.65 -7.55
N GLY A 118 3.15 43.12 -8.69
CA GLY A 118 4.13 43.76 -9.57
C GLY A 118 5.54 43.87 -8.97
N LYS A 119 5.86 43.05 -7.95
CA LYS A 119 7.21 43.03 -7.33
C LYS A 119 8.24 42.28 -8.17
N ILE A 120 7.78 41.36 -9.00
CA ILE A 120 8.59 40.53 -9.89
C ILE A 120 8.13 40.68 -11.33
N SER A 121 9.05 40.54 -12.29
CA SER A 121 8.72 40.64 -13.71
C SER A 121 8.07 39.35 -14.23
N ASP A 122 7.23 39.44 -15.28
CA ASP A 122 6.56 38.27 -15.88
C ASP A 122 7.56 37.18 -16.29
N ARG A 123 8.69 37.59 -16.87
CA ARG A 123 9.74 36.66 -17.31
C ARG A 123 10.37 35.90 -16.14
N ASP A 124 10.66 36.60 -15.04
CA ASP A 124 11.30 35.97 -13.88
C ASP A 124 10.28 35.10 -13.10
N PHE A 125 8.98 35.47 -13.15
CA PHE A 125 7.88 34.65 -12.64
C PHE A 125 7.80 33.31 -13.38
N GLU A 126 7.73 33.31 -14.72
CA GLU A 126 7.62 32.08 -15.53
C GLU A 126 8.79 31.11 -15.29
N GLU A 127 10.01 31.64 -15.18
CA GLU A 127 11.20 30.84 -14.89
C GLU A 127 11.12 30.20 -13.50
N MET A 128 10.80 30.98 -12.46
CA MET A 128 10.71 30.47 -11.09
C MET A 128 9.53 29.51 -10.91
N GLU A 129 8.37 29.81 -11.48
CA GLU A 129 7.18 28.96 -11.43
C GLU A 129 7.46 27.59 -12.04
N THR A 130 8.10 27.56 -13.22
CA THR A 130 8.46 26.31 -13.89
C THR A 130 9.36 25.43 -13.02
N ASN A 131 10.36 26.02 -12.38
CA ASN A 131 11.27 25.31 -11.47
C ASN A 131 10.54 24.77 -10.22
N TYR A 132 9.68 25.58 -9.58
CA TYR A 132 8.90 25.13 -8.43
C TYR A 132 7.90 24.03 -8.78
N ARG A 133 7.22 24.13 -9.93
CA ARG A 133 6.31 23.09 -10.43
C ARG A 133 7.05 21.79 -10.73
N ALA A 134 8.20 21.86 -11.39
CA ALA A 134 9.04 20.69 -11.66
C ALA A 134 9.41 19.97 -10.34
N ARG A 135 9.85 20.72 -9.34
CA ARG A 135 10.18 20.17 -8.03
C ARG A 135 8.97 19.59 -7.27
N ALA A 136 7.81 20.25 -7.36
CA ALA A 136 6.58 19.73 -6.77
C ALA A 136 6.18 18.38 -7.38
N ILE A 137 6.35 18.21 -8.70
CA ILE A 137 6.10 16.94 -9.40
C ILE A 137 7.05 15.83 -8.89
N GLU A 138 8.32 16.14 -8.66
CA GLU A 138 9.28 15.18 -8.12
C GLU A 138 8.90 14.71 -6.71
N VAL A 139 8.50 15.63 -5.83
CA VAL A 139 8.05 15.30 -4.48
C VAL A 139 6.77 14.46 -4.50
N MET A 140 5.80 14.80 -5.37
CA MET A 140 4.58 14.01 -5.55
C MET A 140 4.88 12.57 -6.00
N ARG A 141 5.79 12.39 -6.96
CA ARG A 141 6.25 11.06 -7.38
C ARG A 141 6.92 10.28 -6.24
N GLY A 142 7.66 10.97 -5.36
CA GLY A 142 8.25 10.35 -4.17
C GLY A 142 7.22 9.87 -3.16
N LEU A 143 6.12 10.61 -2.99
CA LEU A 143 4.99 10.22 -2.15
C LEU A 143 4.27 8.99 -2.69
N GLU A 144 3.98 8.95 -3.98
CA GLU A 144 3.37 7.81 -4.66
C GLU A 144 4.21 6.53 -4.52
N GLN A 145 5.54 6.64 -4.60
CA GLN A 145 6.46 5.50 -4.43
C GLN A 145 6.51 4.99 -2.98
N THR A 146 6.25 5.84 -2.00
CA THR A 146 6.25 5.46 -0.57
C THR A 146 4.90 4.89 -0.15
N GLU A 147 3.84 5.17 -0.89
CA GLU A 147 2.52 4.57 -0.72
C GLU A 147 2.53 3.15 -1.30
N ALA A 148 3.13 2.21 -0.56
CA ALA A 148 2.86 0.81 -0.79
C ALA A 148 1.34 0.60 -0.68
N LEU A 149 0.71 0.28 -1.81
CA LEU A 149 -0.74 0.15 -1.92
C LEU A 149 -1.25 -0.77 -0.80
N HIS A 150 -2.25 -0.32 -0.04
CA HIS A 150 -2.77 -1.09 1.09
C HIS A 150 -3.10 -2.53 0.64
N PRO A 151 -2.68 -3.58 1.35
CA PRO A 151 -2.80 -4.97 0.87
C PRO A 151 -4.24 -5.37 0.55
N GLU A 152 -5.22 -4.76 1.20
CA GLU A 152 -6.64 -4.95 0.92
C GLU A 152 -7.07 -4.30 -0.41
N LEU A 153 -6.54 -3.12 -0.72
CA LEU A 153 -6.77 -2.46 -1.99
C LEU A 153 -6.09 -3.22 -3.15
N GLN A 154 -4.88 -3.76 -2.92
CA GLN A 154 -4.22 -4.65 -3.89
C GLN A 154 -5.08 -5.88 -4.22
N ARG A 155 -5.68 -6.52 -3.21
CA ARG A 155 -6.60 -7.65 -3.42
C ARG A 155 -7.83 -7.25 -4.20
N LEU A 156 -8.46 -6.12 -3.88
CA LEU A 156 -9.64 -5.62 -4.61
C LEU A 156 -9.31 -5.28 -6.07
N LEU A 157 -8.15 -4.69 -6.35
CA LEU A 157 -7.69 -4.43 -7.71
C LEU A 157 -7.43 -5.73 -8.47
N ALA A 158 -6.77 -6.71 -7.84
CA ALA A 158 -6.54 -8.02 -8.46
C ALA A 158 -7.86 -8.72 -8.81
N LEU A 159 -8.85 -8.71 -7.92
CA LEU A 159 -10.19 -9.25 -8.19
C LEU A 159 -10.87 -8.51 -9.37
N ARG A 160 -10.72 -7.19 -9.44
CA ARG A 160 -11.29 -6.39 -10.54
C ARG A 160 -10.57 -6.60 -11.87
N GLU A 161 -9.26 -6.82 -11.84
CA GLU A 161 -8.46 -7.19 -13.01
C GLU A 161 -8.82 -8.60 -13.50
N GLU A 162 -9.08 -9.54 -12.59
CA GLU A 162 -9.64 -10.87 -12.89
C GLU A 162 -11.04 -10.76 -13.51
N GLU A 163 -11.93 -9.92 -12.96
CA GLU A 163 -13.25 -9.65 -13.56
C GLU A 163 -13.15 -9.01 -14.96
N ARG A 164 -12.22 -8.06 -15.15
CA ARG A 164 -12.01 -7.38 -16.43
C ARG A 164 -11.34 -8.29 -17.46
N SER A 165 -10.41 -9.13 -17.04
CA SER A 165 -9.75 -10.12 -17.90
C SER A 165 -10.66 -11.32 -18.21
N GLY A 166 -11.64 -11.60 -17.34
CA GLY A 166 -12.71 -12.58 -17.56
C GLY A 166 -13.81 -12.14 -18.52
N GLY A 167 -13.88 -10.86 -18.90
CA GLY A 167 -14.89 -10.40 -19.86
C GLY A 167 -15.03 -8.89 -19.98
N PHE A 168 -14.09 -8.24 -20.67
CA PHE A 168 -14.37 -7.00 -21.37
C PHE A 168 -13.66 -6.97 -22.72
N VAL A 169 -14.25 -7.67 -23.69
CA VAL A 169 -14.05 -7.38 -25.11
C VAL A 169 -14.91 -6.16 -25.41
N VAL A 170 -14.32 -5.02 -25.76
CA VAL A 170 -15.03 -3.99 -26.53
C VAL A 170 -15.12 -4.53 -27.95
N PRO A 171 -16.27 -5.02 -28.44
CA PRO A 171 -16.38 -5.45 -29.81
C PRO A 171 -16.41 -4.16 -30.66
N GLY A 172 -15.34 -3.88 -31.40
CA GLY A 172 -15.35 -2.81 -32.41
C GLY A 172 -14.21 -1.80 -32.40
N LEU A 173 -13.02 -2.11 -31.86
CA LEU A 173 -11.82 -1.32 -32.16
C LEU A 173 -10.69 -2.23 -32.62
N GLN A 174 -10.88 -2.83 -33.80
CA GLN A 174 -9.74 -3.23 -34.61
C GLN A 174 -9.34 -2.04 -35.48
N SER A 175 -8.02 -1.89 -35.56
CA SER A 175 -7.31 -0.84 -36.27
C SER A 175 -7.63 -0.83 -37.76
N GLU A 176 -8.18 0.27 -38.25
CA GLU A 176 -8.06 0.67 -39.65
C GLU A 176 -7.54 2.11 -39.70
N ALA A 177 -6.23 2.22 -39.50
CA ALA A 177 -5.45 3.33 -40.01
C ALA A 177 -4.95 2.97 -41.42
N THR A 178 -5.85 2.96 -42.41
CA THR A 178 -5.50 3.20 -43.82
C THR A 178 -6.74 3.34 -44.70
N ALA A 179 -6.65 4.31 -45.62
CA ALA A 179 -7.41 4.47 -46.85
C ALA A 179 -8.82 5.11 -46.77
N MET A 180 -8.81 6.38 -47.14
CA MET A 180 -9.87 7.15 -47.80
C MET A 180 -10.62 6.30 -48.85
N GLY A 181 -11.94 6.30 -48.81
CA GLY A 181 -12.80 5.60 -49.77
C GLY A 181 -14.27 5.97 -49.58
N ASP A 182 -14.78 6.71 -50.55
CA ASP A 182 -16.16 7.11 -50.79
C ASP A 182 -17.09 5.90 -51.02
N SER A 183 -18.23 5.85 -50.31
CA SER A 183 -19.56 5.52 -50.84
C SER A 183 -20.54 5.15 -49.72
N ASP A 184 -21.57 5.99 -49.59
CA ASP A 184 -22.98 5.63 -49.42
C ASP A 184 -23.29 4.13 -49.23
N GLU A 185 -23.63 3.70 -48.00
CA GLU A 185 -24.61 2.63 -47.81
C GLU A 185 -25.24 2.70 -46.41
N THR A 186 -26.54 2.43 -46.40
CA THR A 186 -27.56 2.69 -45.40
C THR A 186 -27.35 1.97 -44.06
N VAL A 187 -27.47 2.73 -42.96
CA VAL A 187 -27.53 2.18 -41.58
C VAL A 187 -28.97 2.23 -41.09
N ASP A 188 -29.51 1.04 -40.86
CA ASP A 188 -30.74 0.73 -40.12
C ASP A 188 -30.35 -0.47 -39.22
N ASP A 189 -30.58 -0.56 -37.91
CA ASP A 189 -31.62 0.01 -37.07
C ASP A 189 -31.04 0.11 -35.62
N GLY A 190 -30.94 1.31 -35.07
CA GLY A 190 -30.41 1.59 -33.74
C GLY A 190 -30.92 2.95 -33.28
N PRO A 191 -31.18 3.18 -31.98
CA PRO A 191 -32.06 4.24 -31.53
C PRO A 191 -31.58 5.60 -32.03
N VAL A 192 -32.47 6.26 -32.79
CA VAL A 192 -32.21 7.51 -33.51
C VAL A 192 -31.60 8.54 -32.56
N ARG A 193 -30.34 8.92 -32.82
CA ARG A 193 -29.63 9.93 -32.01
C ARG A 193 -30.34 11.28 -32.13
N ARG A 194 -30.65 11.92 -31.00
CA ARG A 194 -31.34 13.23 -30.95
C ARG A 194 -30.35 14.36 -31.24
N VAL A 195 -30.69 15.26 -32.17
CA VAL A 195 -29.89 16.46 -32.46
C VAL A 195 -30.40 17.63 -31.62
N CYS A 196 -29.48 18.36 -30.98
CA CYS A 196 -29.83 19.52 -30.16
C CYS A 196 -30.15 20.75 -31.03
N ALA A 197 -31.36 21.31 -30.91
CA ALA A 197 -31.79 22.48 -31.69
C ALA A 197 -31.03 23.79 -31.38
N ALA A 198 -30.27 23.85 -30.28
CA ALA A 198 -29.44 25.02 -29.93
C ALA A 198 -27.95 24.84 -30.24
N CYS A 199 -27.55 23.56 -30.28
CA CYS A 199 -26.21 23.01 -30.35
C CYS A 199 -25.67 22.52 -31.69
N ASP A 200 -26.61 21.92 -32.43
CA ASP A 200 -26.39 20.82 -33.36
C ASP A 200 -25.60 19.61 -32.80
N GLY A 201 -25.38 19.57 -31.48
CA GLY A 201 -24.75 18.45 -30.80
C GLY A 201 -25.60 17.18 -30.89
N ARG A 202 -24.97 16.05 -31.25
CA ARG A 202 -25.60 14.72 -31.31
C ARG A 202 -25.63 14.07 -29.94
N ASN A 203 -26.81 13.77 -29.44
CA ASN A 203 -27.03 13.19 -28.13
C ASN A 203 -27.63 11.78 -28.25
N ASP A 204 -27.47 11.01 -27.19
CA ASP A 204 -28.03 9.68 -27.05
C ASP A 204 -29.58 9.76 -27.06
N ALA A 205 -30.25 8.71 -27.49
CA ALA A 205 -31.69 8.76 -27.76
C ALA A 205 -32.55 9.00 -26.50
N ASP A 206 -32.01 8.65 -25.34
CA ASP A 206 -32.59 8.83 -24.00
C ASP A 206 -32.10 10.11 -23.29
N ALA A 207 -31.25 10.91 -23.95
CA ALA A 207 -30.73 12.14 -23.37
C ALA A 207 -31.87 13.17 -23.16
N LYS A 208 -32.08 13.58 -21.90
CA LYS A 208 -32.98 14.70 -21.53
C LYS A 208 -32.32 16.06 -21.74
N PHE A 209 -30.98 16.12 -21.64
CA PHE A 209 -30.19 17.34 -21.80
C PHE A 209 -29.06 17.11 -22.80
N CYS A 210 -28.67 18.16 -23.50
CA CYS A 210 -27.56 18.10 -24.45
C CYS A 210 -26.23 18.02 -23.72
N LYS A 211 -25.38 17.04 -24.07
CA LYS A 211 -24.05 16.86 -23.46
C LYS A 211 -23.02 17.93 -23.82
N HIS A 212 -23.31 18.74 -24.85
CA HIS A 212 -22.40 19.78 -25.33
C HIS A 212 -22.72 21.17 -24.76
N CYS A 213 -24.00 21.53 -24.64
CA CYS A 213 -24.41 22.87 -24.17
C CYS A 213 -25.35 22.88 -22.96
N GLY A 214 -25.74 21.71 -22.44
CA GLY A 214 -26.56 21.57 -21.23
C GLY A 214 -28.05 21.92 -21.40
N LYS A 215 -28.50 22.36 -22.58
CA LYS A 215 -29.92 22.69 -22.82
C LYS A 215 -30.79 21.43 -22.91
N GLU A 216 -32.02 21.53 -22.42
CA GLU A 216 -33.01 20.45 -22.48
C GLU A 216 -33.36 20.12 -23.94
N LEU A 217 -33.39 18.83 -24.25
CA LEU A 217 -33.79 18.33 -25.55
C LEU A 217 -35.30 18.14 -25.52
N ALA A 218 -36.04 18.86 -26.37
CA ALA A 218 -37.49 18.73 -26.46
C ALA A 218 -37.89 17.25 -26.60
N ALA A 219 -38.87 16.83 -25.79
CA ALA A 219 -39.27 15.44 -25.56
C ALA A 219 -39.63 14.69 -26.86
#